data_AF-A0A0D8BHJ1-F1
#
_entry.id   AF-A0A0D8BHJ1-F1
#
_cell.length_a   1.000
_cell.length_b   1.000
_cell.length_c   1.000
_cell.angle_alpha   90.00
_cell.angle_beta   90.00
_cell.angle_gamma   90.00
#
_symmetry.space_group_name_H-M   'P 1'
#
loop_
_entity.id
_entity.type
_entity.pdbx_description
1 polymer ?
#
loop_
_entity_poly.entity_id
_entity_poly.type
_entity_poly.pdbx_seq_one_letter_code
_entity_poly.pdbx_strand_id
1 'polypeptide(L)'
;MLVTWDQTANAIYLAMGETAQSASRTVQLDSGTLVDVDGFDVVVGIEIINPYRALPTSDIMAMHIPATDRSALERYLRGLSGQSAEISSTPGGSPPSLIQREGRIAVS
;
A
#
# COMPACT_ATOMS: atom_id res chain seq x y z
N MET A 1 12.72 -7.24 4.64
CA MET A 1 11.65 -6.24 4.51
C MET A 1 10.52 -6.56 5.48
N LEU A 2 10.12 -5.60 6.31
CA LEU A 2 8.98 -5.67 7.22
C LEU A 2 7.87 -4.75 6.73
N VAL A 3 6.62 -5.20 6.84
CA VAL A 3 5.43 -4.42 6.43
C VAL A 3 4.55 -4.17 7.65
N THR A 4 4.20 -2.91 7.89
CA THR A 4 3.28 -2.50 8.94
C THR A 4 2.15 -1.68 8.33
N TRP A 5 0.91 -1.98 8.72
CA TRP A 5 -0.28 -1.21 8.31
C TRP A 5 -0.81 -0.42 9.50
N ASP A 6 -0.95 0.89 9.34
CA ASP A 6 -1.68 1.76 10.27
C ASP A 6 -3.05 2.12 9.68
N GLN A 7 -4.11 1.53 10.25
CA GLN A 7 -5.49 1.78 9.81
C GLN A 7 -5.99 3.18 10.18
N THR A 8 -5.45 3.78 11.23
CA THR A 8 -5.86 5.10 11.70
C THR A 8 -5.29 6.18 10.79
N ALA A 9 -4.03 6.03 10.40
CA ALA A 9 -3.37 6.92 9.44
C ALA A 9 -3.69 6.58 7.97
N ASN A 10 -4.36 5.45 7.71
CA ASN A 10 -4.53 4.87 6.38
C ASN A 10 -3.21 4.80 5.60
N ALA A 11 -2.18 4.26 6.26
CA ALA A 11 -0.81 4.26 5.77
C ALA A 11 -0.15 2.88 5.88
N ILE A 12 0.76 2.59 4.95
CA ILE A 12 1.62 1.41 4.96
C ILE A 12 3.06 1.87 5.15
N TYR A 13 3.75 1.23 6.07
CA TYR A 13 5.18 1.42 6.30
C TYR A 13 5.94 0.16 5.92
N LEU A 14 6.93 0.33 5.04
CA LEU A 14 7.82 -0.73 4.56
C LEU A 14 9.22 -0.43 5.08
N ALA A 15 9.72 -1.24 6.01
CA ALA A 15 11.11 -1.13 6.48
C ALA A 15 12.00 -2.10 5.68
N MET A 16 13.14 -1.61 5.19
CA MET A 16 14.12 -2.38 4.43
C MET A 16 15.29 -2.81 5.33
N GLY A 17 15.96 -3.90 4.96
CA GLY A 17 17.05 -4.49 5.73
C GLY A 17 16.60 -5.31 6.95
N GLU A 18 17.59 -5.84 7.67
CA GLU A 18 17.39 -6.65 8.88
C GLU A 18 17.45 -5.82 10.18
N THR A 19 17.94 -4.59 10.10
CA THR A 19 18.05 -3.68 11.24
C THR A 19 17.43 -2.33 10.89
N ALA A 20 16.80 -1.67 11.87
CA ALA A 20 16.25 -0.33 11.72
C ALA A 20 17.41 0.66 11.47
N GLN A 21 17.79 0.82 10.21
CA GLN A 21 18.76 1.81 9.80
C GLN A 21 18.11 3.19 9.92
N SER A 22 18.83 4.13 10.51
CA SER A 22 18.32 5.49 10.67
C SER A 22 18.29 6.20 9.32
N ALA A 23 17.11 6.72 8.97
CA ALA A 23 16.96 7.61 7.83
C ALA A 23 17.87 8.84 8.01
N SER A 24 18.65 9.16 6.98
CA SER A 24 19.39 10.42 6.91
C SER A 24 18.55 11.54 6.30
N ARG A 25 17.65 11.19 5.37
CA ARG A 25 16.69 12.13 4.74
C ARG A 25 15.47 11.38 4.22
N THR A 26 14.38 12.12 4.03
CA THR A 26 13.15 11.64 3.40
C THR A 26 12.98 12.29 2.03
N VAL A 27 12.60 11.49 1.04
CA VAL A 27 12.30 11.90 -0.34
C VAL A 27 10.81 11.73 -0.58
N GLN A 28 10.14 12.82 -0.92
CA GLN A 28 8.75 12.75 -1.36
C GLN A 28 8.71 12.48 -2.87
N LEU A 29 8.18 11.32 -3.27
CA LEU A 29 8.01 10.98 -4.69
C LEU A 29 6.69 11.54 -5.23
N ASP A 30 5.63 11.50 -4.44
CA ASP A 30 4.33 12.12 -4.74
C ASP A 30 3.60 12.54 -3.45
N SER A 31 2.34 12.99 -3.56
CA SER A 31 1.56 13.44 -2.41
C SER A 31 1.24 12.36 -1.36
N GLY A 32 1.55 11.09 -1.62
CA GLY A 32 1.29 9.99 -0.69
C GLY A 32 2.41 8.93 -0.64
N THR A 33 3.58 9.17 -1.20
CA THR A 33 4.74 8.28 -1.13
C THR A 33 5.94 9.06 -0.63
N LEU A 34 6.41 8.67 0.54
CA LEU A 34 7.64 9.15 1.16
C LEU A 34 8.63 7.99 1.20
N VAL A 35 9.89 8.26 0.91
CA VAL A 35 10.96 7.27 0.91
C VAL A 35 12.10 7.77 1.79
N ASP A 36 12.39 7.02 2.83
CA ASP A 36 13.51 7.27 3.71
C ASP A 36 14.77 6.61 3.14
N VAL A 37 15.85 7.38 3.06
CA VAL A 37 17.15 6.90 2.61
C VAL A 37 18.25 7.18 3.63
N ASP A 38 19.26 6.33 3.66
CA ASP A 38 20.44 6.49 4.50
C ASP A 38 21.45 7.48 3.90
N GLY A 39 22.63 7.59 4.53
CA GLY A 39 23.72 8.47 4.08
C GLY A 39 24.40 8.04 2.76
N PHE A 40 24.04 6.87 2.23
CA PHE A 40 24.52 6.32 0.96
C PHE A 40 23.42 6.26 -0.11
N ASP A 41 22.32 6.98 0.12
CA ASP A 41 21.12 7.01 -0.72
C ASP A 41 20.44 5.64 -0.87
N VAL A 42 20.70 4.70 0.04
CA VAL A 42 20.03 3.39 0.08
C VAL A 42 18.68 3.55 0.76
N VAL A 43 17.63 2.98 0.16
CA VAL A 43 16.27 2.98 0.73
C VAL A 43 16.24 2.14 2.00
N VAL A 44 15.84 2.76 3.10
CA VAL A 44 15.67 2.12 4.41
C VAL A 44 14.20 2.05 4.83
N GLY A 45 13.36 2.92 4.28
CA GLY A 45 11.94 2.98 4.60
C GLY A 45 11.10 3.51 3.43
N ILE A 46 9.86 3.04 3.31
CA ILE A 46 8.86 3.62 2.41
C ILE A 46 7.56 3.78 3.19
N GLU A 47 6.99 4.98 3.18
CA GLU A 47 5.66 5.26 3.69
C GLU A 47 4.71 5.52 2.52
N ILE A 48 3.58 4.82 2.50
CA ILE A 48 2.54 4.93 1.48
C ILE A 48 1.24 5.33 2.18
N ILE A 49 0.83 6.59 1.97
CA ILE A 49 -0.43 7.14 2.43
C ILE A 49 -1.51 6.86 1.38
N ASN A 50 -2.68 6.43 1.84
CA ASN A 50 -3.82 6.04 1.00
C ASN A 50 -3.42 4.99 -0.06
N PRO A 51 -3.10 3.75 0.34
CA PRO A 51 -2.47 2.75 -0.54
C PRO A 51 -3.36 2.24 -1.69
N TYR A 52 -4.63 2.65 -1.75
CA TYR A 52 -5.58 2.31 -2.82
C TYR A 52 -5.48 3.20 -4.08
N ARG A 53 -4.52 4.13 -4.12
CA ARG A 53 -4.28 5.01 -5.27
C ARG A 53 -3.24 4.41 -6.22
N ALA A 54 -3.08 5.04 -7.39
CA ALA A 54 -1.95 4.74 -8.27
C ALA A 54 -0.63 5.06 -7.57
N LEU A 55 0.27 4.07 -7.49
CA LEU A 55 1.58 4.20 -6.85
C LEU A 55 2.67 4.54 -7.88
N PRO A 56 3.67 5.37 -7.53
CA PRO A 56 4.81 5.70 -8.40
C PRO A 56 5.82 4.55 -8.41
N THR A 57 5.37 3.35 -8.82
CA THR A 57 6.15 2.11 -8.72
C THR A 57 7.45 2.14 -9.51
N SER A 58 7.45 2.77 -10.70
CA SER A 58 8.66 2.96 -11.50
C SER A 58 9.71 3.77 -10.74
N ASP A 59 9.27 4.85 -10.09
CA ASP A 59 10.15 5.80 -9.42
C ASP A 59 10.72 5.19 -8.15
N ILE A 60 9.90 4.47 -7.38
CA ILE A 60 10.35 3.67 -6.23
C ILE A 60 11.39 2.65 -6.68
N MET A 61 11.13 1.89 -7.74
CA MET A 61 12.03 0.82 -8.21
C MET A 61 13.31 1.32 -8.88
N ALA A 62 13.36 2.59 -9.27
CA ALA A 62 14.56 3.26 -9.77
C ALA A 62 15.53 3.68 -8.64
N MET A 63 15.08 3.72 -7.39
CA MET A 63 15.92 4.06 -6.24
C MET A 63 16.88 2.92 -5.87
N HIS A 64 17.91 3.25 -5.08
CA HIS A 64 18.89 2.29 -4.60
C HIS A 64 18.30 1.44 -3.47
N ILE A 65 17.63 0.36 -3.83
CA ILE A 65 17.01 -0.57 -2.88
C ILE A 65 18.01 -1.67 -2.50
N PRO A 66 18.09 -2.08 -1.22
CA PRO A 66 18.87 -3.25 -0.82
C PRO A 66 18.55 -4.48 -1.67
N ALA A 67 19.58 -5.14 -2.21
CA ALA A 67 19.41 -6.26 -3.13
C ALA A 67 18.57 -7.41 -2.54
N THR A 68 18.69 -7.62 -1.22
CA THR A 68 17.93 -8.61 -0.45
C THR A 68 16.42 -8.34 -0.42
N ASP A 69 16.01 -7.08 -0.53
CA ASP A 69 14.60 -6.67 -0.40
C ASP A 69 13.94 -6.34 -1.74
N ARG A 70 14.73 -6.09 -2.79
CA ARG A 70 14.22 -5.62 -4.09
C ARG A 70 13.11 -6.51 -4.66
N SER A 71 13.28 -7.83 -4.66
CA SER A 71 12.26 -8.75 -5.18
C SER A 71 11.01 -8.83 -4.32
N ALA A 72 11.15 -8.70 -2.99
CA ALA A 72 10.01 -8.68 -2.06
C ALA A 72 9.20 -7.40 -2.23
N LEU A 73 9.89 -6.25 -2.34
CA LEU A 73 9.27 -4.96 -2.60
C LEU A 73 8.52 -4.94 -3.94
N GLU A 74 9.14 -5.41 -5.02
CA GLU A 74 8.50 -5.45 -6.34
C GLU A 74 7.20 -6.27 -6.31
N ARG A 75 7.25 -7.46 -5.69
CA ARG A 75 6.07 -8.32 -5.55
C ARG A 75 4.98 -7.64 -4.74
N TYR A 76 5.34 -6.93 -3.68
CA TYR A 76 4.40 -6.23 -2.82
C TYR A 76 3.71 -5.06 -3.55
N LEU A 77 4.48 -4.20 -4.22
CA LEU A 77 3.96 -3.06 -4.98
C LEU A 77 3.05 -3.50 -6.14
N ARG A 78 3.38 -4.60 -6.80
CA ARG A 78 2.54 -5.22 -7.83
C ARG A 78 1.20 -5.67 -7.25
N GLY A 79 1.20 -6.26 -6.06
CA GLY A 79 -0.02 -6.66 -5.36
C GLY A 79 -0.93 -5.49 -5.00
N LEU A 80 -0.36 -4.39 -4.50
CA LEU A 80 -1.13 -3.16 -4.18
C LEU A 80 -1.73 -2.50 -5.43
N SER A 81 -0.95 -2.46 -6.51
CA SER A 81 -1.39 -1.86 -7.78
C SER A 81 -2.51 -2.68 -8.44
N GLY A 82 -2.46 -4.01 -8.31
CA GLY A 82 -3.53 -4.90 -8.77
C GLY A 82 -4.86 -4.68 -8.05
N GLN A 83 -4.82 -4.49 -6.73
CA GLN A 83 -6.03 -4.20 -5.92
C GLN A 83 -6.65 -2.83 -6.26
N SER A 84 -5.82 -1.83 -6.55
CA SER A 84 -6.31 -0.50 -6.92
C SER A 84 -7.07 -0.50 -8.26
N ALA A 85 -6.70 -1.37 -9.20
CA ALA A 85 -7.37 -1.51 -10.48
C ALA A 85 -8.77 -2.15 -10.35
N GLU A 86 -8.96 -3.09 -9.41
CA GLU A 86 -10.25 -3.74 -9.17
C GLU A 86 -11.28 -2.80 -8.51
N ILE A 87 -10.83 -1.89 -7.64
CA ILE A 87 -11.73 -0.91 -6.98
C ILE A 87 -12.15 0.19 -7.97
N SER A 88 -11.31 0.52 -8.94
CA SER A 88 -11.60 1.54 -9.95
C SER A 88 -12.44 1.04 -11.13
N SER A 89 -12.71 -0.27 -11.24
CA SER A 89 -13.41 -0.89 -12.37
C SER A 89 -14.86 -1.30 -12.08
N THR A 90 -15.52 -0.64 -11.12
CA THR A 90 -17.00 -0.70 -10.97
C THR A 90 -17.67 0.48 -11.68
N PRO A 91 -18.07 0.36 -12.97
CA PRO A 91 -19.02 1.29 -13.57
C PRO A 91 -20.41 0.98 -13.04
N GLY A 92 -20.97 1.85 -12.20
CA GLY A 92 -22.42 2.08 -12.09
C GLY A 92 -23.34 0.86 -11.89
N GLY A 93 -22.90 -0.20 -11.23
CA GLY A 93 -23.76 -1.30 -10.85
C GLY A 93 -24.54 -0.94 -9.58
N SER A 94 -25.83 -0.68 -9.70
CA SER A 94 -26.74 -0.55 -8.55
C SER A 94 -26.46 -1.66 -7.53
N PRO A 95 -26.47 -1.36 -6.21
CA PRO A 95 -26.38 -2.42 -5.21
C PRO A 95 -27.52 -3.43 -5.45
N PRO A 96 -27.28 -4.74 -5.29
CA PRO A 96 -28.35 -5.71 -5.37
C PRO A 96 -29.41 -5.34 -4.33
N SER A 97 -30.62 -5.06 -4.81
CA SER A 97 -31.78 -4.84 -3.96
C SER A 97 -31.88 -6.02 -3.00
N LEU A 98 -31.72 -5.73 -1.71
CA LEU A 98 -31.96 -6.67 -0.63
C LEU A 98 -33.41 -7.13 -0.79
N ILE A 99 -33.61 -8.37 -1.21
CA ILE A 99 -34.94 -9.00 -1.23
C ILE A 99 -35.44 -8.99 0.21
N GLN A 100 -36.40 -8.11 0.50
CA GLN A 100 -37.30 -8.26 1.64
C GLN A 100 -38.05 -9.57 1.44
N ARG A 101 -37.53 -10.67 2.00
CA ARG A 101 -38.33 -11.85 2.25
C ARG A 101 -39.21 -11.55 3.47
N GLU A 102 -40.47 -11.28 3.20
CA GLU A 102 -41.52 -11.32 4.21
C GLU A 102 -41.51 -12.67 4.92
N GLY A 103 -41.06 -12.66 6.18
CA GLY A 103 -41.15 -13.78 7.10
C GLY A 103 -42.21 -13.46 8.14
N ARG A 104 -43.43 -13.96 7.91
CA ARG A 104 -44.56 -13.92 8.84
C ARG A 104 -44.15 -14.39 10.23
N ILE A 105 -44.49 -13.58 11.23
CA ILE A 105 -44.56 -13.98 12.64
C ILE A 105 -45.68 -15.02 12.76
N ALA A 106 -45.34 -16.24 13.17
CA ALA A 106 -46.29 -17.18 13.75
C ALA A 106 -45.91 -17.33 15.22
N VAL A 107 -46.75 -16.75 16.09
CA VAL A 107 -46.75 -17.00 17.53
C VAL A 107 -47.73 -18.15 17.77
N SER A 108 -47.32 -19.17 18.50
CA SER A 108 -48.18 -20.13 19.18
C SER A 108 -47.53 -20.46 20.51
#